data_AF-A0ABC9WPM0-F1
#
_entry.id   AF-A0ABC9WPM0-F1
#
_cell.length_a   1.000
_cell.length_b   1.000
_cell.length_c   1.000
_cell.angle_alpha   90.00
_cell.angle_beta   90.00
_cell.angle_gamma   90.00
#
_symmetry.space_group_name_H-M   'P 1'
#
loop_
_entity.id
_entity.type
_entity.pdbx_description
1 polymer ?
#
loop_
_entity_poly.entity_id
_entity_poly.type
_entity_poly.pdbx_seq_one_letter_code
_entity_poly.pdbx_strand_id
1 'polypeptide(L)'
;MMPRGGGHSNSSRPPFAGQKMAAHGVAAAPTRAASPTSPLLIAEVPPALDRSGGIRSRRNGPAAACPSVSVVFPGTVSRESCCRFACEFLKHILHQRHQLPLPYEQLVYFCRRPTQDGDVIKKPPSMDLASKKCQQVLTELEGVLRHLEVMFSLTLVPRVLILLGGNVMSPKELYELNLEGICEGSAEESLKTGSCVRKLFHSLFVADVFSELKALPVMGTVVMLQGHRDCGVDWFRPKLNYKVPTRGRKLTVNLSCNGDINISASPLQRMTSTWEDYVWFQAPVTLKGFHE
;
A
#
# COMPACT_ATOMS: atom_id res chain seq x y z
N MET A 1 -60.65 -31.17 25.73
CA MET A 1 -60.86 -32.41 24.95
C MET A 1 -59.73 -32.48 23.91
N MET A 2 -58.68 -33.26 24.20
CA MET A 2 -57.74 -33.80 23.20
C MET A 2 -58.47 -34.91 22.41
N PRO A 3 -58.08 -35.29 21.16
CA PRO A 3 -56.89 -36.14 20.88
C PRO A 3 -56.08 -35.71 19.62
N ARG A 4 -54.74 -35.82 19.61
CA ARG A 4 -53.85 -36.94 19.18
C ARG A 4 -53.81 -37.27 17.67
N GLY A 5 -52.56 -37.32 17.16
CA GLY A 5 -52.08 -38.14 16.04
C GLY A 5 -50.88 -37.45 15.36
N GLY A 6 -49.63 -37.94 15.30
CA GLY A 6 -49.06 -39.25 15.56
C GLY A 6 -48.49 -39.87 14.27
N GLY A 7 -47.16 -40.08 14.19
CA GLY A 7 -46.45 -40.85 13.14
C GLY A 7 -45.28 -40.08 12.52
N HIS A 8 -43.99 -40.24 12.85
CA HIS A 8 -43.04 -41.37 12.85
C HIS A 8 -42.62 -41.93 11.47
N SER A 9 -41.28 -42.02 11.32
CA SER A 9 -40.51 -43.01 10.52
C SER A 9 -40.29 -42.71 9.03
N ASN A 10 -39.17 -43.04 8.39
CA ASN A 10 -37.78 -43.40 8.70
C ASN A 10 -37.05 -43.53 7.33
N SER A 11 -35.71 -43.54 7.29
CA SER A 11 -34.80 -44.24 6.33
C SER A 11 -35.31 -44.53 4.89
N SER A 12 -34.56 -44.24 3.80
CA SER A 12 -33.52 -45.16 3.28
C SER A 12 -32.86 -44.63 1.99
N ARG A 13 -31.53 -44.79 1.88
CA ARG A 13 -30.71 -44.89 0.63
C ARG A 13 -30.71 -46.37 0.16
N PRO A 14 -29.95 -46.76 -0.90
CA PRO A 14 -29.93 -46.47 -2.35
C PRO A 14 -30.16 -47.79 -3.16
N PRO A 15 -29.81 -47.99 -4.46
CA PRO A 15 -28.41 -48.32 -4.88
C PRO A 15 -27.96 -48.00 -6.34
N PHE A 16 -26.62 -47.96 -6.53
CA PHE A 16 -25.73 -48.48 -7.62
C PHE A 16 -26.13 -48.39 -9.12
N ALA A 17 -25.25 -48.24 -10.13
CA ALA A 17 -23.84 -48.64 -10.37
C ALA A 17 -23.21 -47.70 -11.44
N GLY A 18 -21.90 -47.39 -11.47
CA GLY A 18 -20.75 -48.23 -11.86
C GLY A 18 -20.14 -47.62 -13.15
N GLN A 19 -18.87 -47.19 -13.23
CA GLN A 19 -17.65 -47.98 -13.52
C GLN A 19 -16.45 -46.97 -13.48
N LYS A 20 -15.39 -47.08 -12.64
CA LYS A 20 -14.15 -47.92 -12.70
C LYS A 20 -13.38 -47.78 -14.03
N MET A 21 -12.06 -47.63 -14.17
CA MET A 21 -10.81 -47.67 -13.36
C MET A 21 -9.80 -46.69 -14.05
N ALA A 22 -8.55 -46.41 -13.67
CA ALA A 22 -7.54 -47.08 -12.85
C ALA A 22 -6.45 -46.08 -12.42
N ALA A 23 -5.80 -46.38 -11.29
CA ALA A 23 -4.60 -45.73 -10.79
C ALA A 23 -3.38 -46.64 -10.99
N HIS A 24 -2.20 -46.04 -11.17
CA HIS A 24 -0.93 -46.63 -10.77
C HIS A 24 -0.01 -45.54 -10.26
N GLY A 25 0.73 -45.84 -9.20
CA GLY A 25 1.67 -44.92 -8.57
C GLY A 25 3.08 -45.49 -8.44
N VAL A 26 3.93 -44.62 -7.89
CA VAL A 26 5.10 -44.86 -7.04
C VAL A 26 6.45 -45.27 -7.69
N ALA A 27 7.50 -44.61 -7.15
CA ALA A 27 8.92 -44.97 -7.04
C ALA A 27 9.94 -44.51 -8.11
N ALA A 28 10.65 -43.42 -7.76
CA ALA A 28 12.06 -43.36 -7.33
C ALA A 28 13.25 -43.81 -8.21
N ALA A 29 14.24 -42.89 -8.22
CA ALA A 29 15.69 -42.98 -8.49
C ALA A 29 16.15 -42.99 -9.96
N PRO A 30 17.33 -42.37 -10.26
CA PRO A 30 18.57 -43.13 -10.10
C PRO A 30 19.83 -42.36 -9.61
N THR A 31 20.78 -43.14 -9.07
CA THR A 31 22.28 -43.08 -9.03
C THR A 31 23.03 -41.74 -8.84
N ARG A 32 23.88 -41.56 -7.79
CA ARG A 32 25.30 -42.01 -7.61
C ARG A 32 26.22 -41.37 -8.70
N ALA A 33 27.32 -40.64 -8.47
CA ALA A 33 28.36 -40.71 -7.43
C ALA A 33 29.33 -39.47 -7.48
N ALA A 34 30.12 -39.32 -6.40
CA ALA A 34 31.52 -38.84 -6.35
C ALA A 34 31.87 -37.34 -6.45
N SER A 35 32.13 -36.75 -5.28
CA SER A 35 33.30 -35.86 -5.01
C SER A 35 34.58 -36.74 -4.91
N PRO A 36 35.84 -36.23 -5.00
CA PRO A 36 36.35 -35.03 -4.30
C PRO A 36 37.46 -34.24 -5.06
N THR A 37 38.09 -33.31 -4.33
CA THR A 37 39.43 -32.68 -4.50
C THR A 37 39.48 -31.24 -5.02
N SER A 38 39.72 -30.32 -4.07
CA SER A 38 40.48 -29.07 -4.28
C SER A 38 41.97 -29.40 -4.42
N PRO A 39 42.76 -28.54 -5.08
CA PRO A 39 43.75 -27.78 -4.29
C PRO A 39 44.07 -26.34 -4.80
N LEU A 40 44.37 -25.50 -3.81
CA LEU A 40 45.47 -24.51 -3.72
C LEU A 40 45.58 -23.32 -4.69
N LEU A 41 45.43 -22.13 -4.08
CA LEU A 41 46.33 -20.95 -4.08
C LEU A 41 47.10 -20.60 -5.36
N ILE A 42 46.85 -19.41 -5.90
CA ILE A 42 47.89 -18.44 -6.30
C ILE A 42 47.34 -17.03 -6.01
N ALA A 43 48.14 -16.26 -5.27
CA ALA A 43 47.99 -14.84 -5.05
C ALA A 43 48.65 -14.07 -6.19
N GLU A 44 48.05 -12.98 -6.65
CA GLU A 44 48.75 -12.01 -7.50
C GLU A 44 48.49 -10.57 -7.00
N VAL A 45 49.59 -9.87 -6.80
CA VAL A 45 49.76 -8.52 -6.24
C VAL A 45 49.63 -7.49 -7.38
N PRO A 46 49.09 -6.28 -7.14
CA PRO A 46 48.86 -5.29 -8.20
C PRO A 46 50.12 -4.49 -8.54
N PRO A 47 50.26 -3.94 -9.77
CA PRO A 47 51.24 -2.91 -10.04
C PRO A 47 50.67 -1.50 -9.79
N ALA A 48 51.57 -0.64 -9.34
CA ALA A 48 51.34 0.71 -8.87
C ALA A 48 51.27 1.77 -10.00
N LEU A 49 50.54 2.84 -9.67
CA LEU A 49 50.74 4.25 -10.03
C LEU A 49 51.20 4.58 -11.45
N ASP A 50 50.29 5.18 -12.22
CA ASP A 50 50.68 6.24 -13.14
C ASP A 50 49.83 7.50 -12.95
N ARG A 51 50.54 8.62 -12.89
CA ARG A 51 50.08 9.92 -12.43
C ARG A 51 49.92 10.81 -13.67
N SER A 52 48.71 11.03 -14.14
CA SER A 52 48.45 12.08 -15.14
C SER A 52 47.09 12.72 -14.95
N GLY A 53 47.11 14.06 -14.88
CA GLY A 53 45.95 14.91 -14.62
C GLY A 53 44.96 14.86 -15.76
N GLY A 54 43.72 14.52 -15.43
CA GLY A 54 42.56 14.64 -16.31
C GLY A 54 41.42 15.25 -15.52
N ILE A 55 40.99 16.43 -15.95
CA ILE A 55 39.80 17.14 -15.49
C ILE A 55 38.66 16.12 -15.37
N ARG A 56 38.23 15.83 -14.14
CA ARG A 56 37.05 14.99 -13.88
C ARG A 56 35.83 15.74 -14.36
N SER A 57 35.49 15.52 -15.63
CA SER A 57 34.14 15.72 -16.12
C SER A 57 33.20 15.00 -15.17
N ARG A 58 32.33 15.75 -14.49
CA ARG A 58 31.25 15.23 -13.65
C ARG A 58 30.43 14.30 -14.52
N ARG A 59 30.73 13.00 -14.42
CA ARG A 59 29.92 11.94 -14.99
C ARG A 59 28.59 12.01 -14.25
N ASN A 60 27.61 12.68 -14.86
CA ASN A 60 26.23 12.62 -14.45
C ASN A 60 25.87 11.14 -14.38
N GLY A 61 25.75 10.62 -13.16
CA GLY A 61 25.18 9.30 -12.94
C GLY A 61 23.78 9.29 -13.55
N PRO A 62 23.32 8.14 -14.07
CA PRO A 62 21.95 8.03 -14.56
C PRO A 62 21.02 8.49 -13.43
N ALA A 63 20.16 9.46 -13.73
CA ALA A 63 19.10 9.84 -12.82
C ALA A 63 18.40 8.55 -12.41
N ALA A 64 18.55 8.16 -11.13
CA ALA A 64 18.02 6.91 -10.64
C ALA A 64 16.54 6.87 -11.00
N ALA A 65 16.17 5.96 -11.89
CA ALA A 65 14.79 5.77 -12.30
C ALA A 65 13.99 5.55 -11.01
N CYS A 66 13.00 6.40 -10.77
CA CYS A 66 12.16 6.26 -9.59
C CYS A 66 11.44 4.91 -9.68
N PRO A 67 11.49 4.06 -8.64
CA PRO A 67 10.89 2.74 -8.72
C PRO A 67 9.38 2.87 -8.89
N SER A 68 8.84 2.05 -9.79
CA SER A 68 7.42 1.95 -10.07
C SER A 68 6.95 0.52 -9.89
N VAL A 69 5.84 0.31 -9.19
CA VAL A 69 5.24 -1.01 -8.97
C VAL A 69 3.88 -1.05 -9.63
N SER A 70 3.66 -2.01 -10.52
CA SER A 70 2.36 -2.21 -11.17
C SER A 70 1.62 -3.37 -10.52
N VAL A 71 0.36 -3.14 -10.14
CA VAL A 71 -0.51 -4.14 -9.52
C VAL A 71 -1.77 -4.27 -10.37
N VAL A 72 -1.91 -5.42 -11.02
CA VAL A 72 -3.05 -5.71 -11.91
C VAL A 72 -4.04 -6.62 -11.20
N PHE A 73 -5.27 -6.16 -10.96
CA PHE A 73 -6.35 -6.97 -10.38
C PHE A 73 -7.07 -7.77 -11.48
N PRO A 74 -7.48 -9.03 -11.22
CA PRO A 74 -8.11 -9.89 -12.22
C PRO A 74 -9.61 -9.57 -12.47
N GLY A 75 -10.07 -8.40 -12.06
CA GLY A 75 -11.49 -8.01 -12.09
C GLY A 75 -11.67 -6.59 -11.59
N THR A 76 -12.92 -6.12 -11.61
CA THR A 76 -13.30 -4.79 -11.12
C THR A 76 -13.12 -4.69 -9.60
N VAL A 77 -12.96 -3.46 -9.12
CA VAL A 77 -12.85 -3.18 -7.68
C VAL A 77 -13.86 -2.12 -7.31
N SER A 78 -14.37 -2.17 -6.08
CA SER A 78 -15.34 -1.18 -5.63
C SER A 78 -14.63 0.13 -5.28
N ARG A 79 -15.38 1.23 -5.32
CA ARG A 79 -14.93 2.54 -4.82
C ARG A 79 -14.48 2.50 -3.36
N GLU A 80 -15.18 1.73 -2.52
CA GLU A 80 -14.76 1.49 -1.13
C GLU A 80 -13.38 0.82 -1.08
N SER A 81 -13.12 -0.14 -1.97
CA SER A 81 -11.81 -0.79 -2.06
C SER A 81 -10.71 0.20 -2.45
N CYS A 82 -10.97 1.11 -3.40
CA CYS A 82 -10.04 2.19 -3.75
C CYS A 82 -9.69 3.08 -2.55
N CYS A 83 -10.69 3.45 -1.75
CA CYS A 83 -10.47 4.18 -0.51
C CYS A 83 -9.60 3.37 0.46
N ARG A 84 -9.89 2.07 0.65
CA ARG A 84 -9.09 1.19 1.51
C ARG A 84 -7.65 1.07 1.03
N PHE A 85 -7.38 1.03 -0.28
CA PHE A 85 -6.02 1.03 -0.79
C PHE A 85 -5.27 2.30 -0.40
N ALA A 86 -5.87 3.48 -0.57
CA ALA A 86 -5.26 4.74 -0.18
C ALA A 86 -5.00 4.83 1.34
N CYS A 87 -5.98 4.45 2.16
CA CYS A 87 -5.89 4.45 3.61
C CYS A 87 -4.79 3.50 4.12
N GLU A 88 -4.79 2.25 3.65
CA GLU A 88 -3.77 1.27 4.05
C GLU A 88 -2.38 1.66 3.54
N PHE A 89 -2.28 2.21 2.33
CA PHE A 89 -1.01 2.66 1.78
C PHE A 89 -0.41 3.82 2.59
N LEU A 90 -1.25 4.77 3.03
CA LEU A 90 -0.83 5.84 3.94
C LEU A 90 -0.30 5.27 5.27
N LYS A 91 -1.07 4.40 5.93
CA LYS A 91 -0.64 3.76 7.19
C LYS A 91 0.68 3.03 7.02
N HIS A 92 0.82 2.29 5.92
CA HIS A 92 2.03 1.53 5.62
C HIS A 92 3.24 2.44 5.41
N ILE A 93 3.11 3.51 4.61
CA ILE A 93 4.21 4.48 4.41
C ILE A 93 4.62 5.12 5.73
N LEU A 94 3.66 5.57 6.54
CA LEU A 94 3.97 6.20 7.82
C LEU A 94 4.77 5.26 8.73
N HIS A 95 4.44 3.98 8.76
CA HIS A 95 5.20 2.99 9.52
C HIS A 95 6.58 2.70 8.90
N GLN A 96 6.65 2.38 7.59
CA GLN A 96 7.92 2.04 6.90
C GLN A 96 8.91 3.19 6.87
N ARG A 97 8.44 4.45 6.95
CA ARG A 97 9.29 5.65 6.99
C ARG A 97 9.55 6.16 8.41
N HIS A 98 9.30 5.33 9.43
CA HIS A 98 9.50 5.65 10.84
C HIS A 98 8.80 6.94 11.29
N GLN A 99 7.65 7.24 10.69
CA GLN A 99 6.77 8.34 11.14
C GLN A 99 5.79 7.85 12.21
N LEU A 100 5.59 6.54 12.32
CA LEU A 100 4.90 5.87 13.41
C LEU A 100 5.83 4.79 13.99
N PRO A 101 5.90 4.62 15.33
CA PRO A 101 6.78 3.64 15.96
C PRO A 101 6.28 2.20 15.81
N LEU A 102 4.98 2.01 15.55
CA LEU A 102 4.35 0.72 15.31
C LEU A 102 3.32 0.86 14.18
N PRO A 103 2.88 -0.25 13.55
CA PRO A 103 1.77 -0.23 12.63
C PRO A 103 0.52 0.39 13.27
N TYR A 104 -0.21 1.21 12.50
CA TYR A 104 -1.37 1.96 12.98
C TYR A 104 -2.37 1.10 13.78
N GLU A 105 -2.71 -0.11 13.31
CA GLU A 105 -3.68 -0.97 14.00
C GLU A 105 -3.21 -1.42 15.40
N GLN A 106 -1.90 -1.57 15.60
CA GLN A 106 -1.34 -1.85 16.92
C GLN A 106 -1.38 -0.62 17.83
N LEU A 107 -1.09 0.56 17.28
CA LEU A 107 -1.13 1.82 18.03
C LEU A 107 -2.54 2.14 18.53
N VAL A 108 -3.56 1.92 17.70
CA VAL A 108 -4.97 2.09 18.09
C VAL A 108 -5.29 1.21 19.30
N TYR A 109 -4.82 -0.04 19.32
CA TYR A 109 -5.03 -0.93 20.45
C TYR A 109 -4.34 -0.45 21.74
N PHE A 110 -3.08 0.01 21.66
CA PHE A 110 -2.34 0.48 22.84
C PHE A 110 -2.85 1.82 23.38
N CYS A 111 -3.14 2.78 22.50
CA CYS A 111 -3.55 4.13 22.89
C CYS A 111 -5.07 4.24 23.21
N ARG A 112 -5.89 3.22 22.91
CA ARG A 112 -7.31 3.13 23.33
C ARG A 112 -7.56 2.33 24.62
N ARG A 113 -6.56 1.67 25.22
CA ARG A 113 -6.78 1.03 26.54
C ARG A 113 -7.04 2.12 27.59
N PRO A 114 -8.24 2.18 28.19
CA PRO A 114 -8.43 3.00 29.38
C PRO A 114 -7.54 2.42 30.48
N THR A 115 -6.81 3.27 31.17
CA THR A 115 -6.21 2.95 32.48
C THR A 115 -7.33 2.64 33.47
N GLN A 116 -7.85 1.42 33.42
CA GLN A 116 -8.57 0.77 34.51
C GLN A 116 -7.76 -0.46 34.88
N ASP A 117 -6.87 -0.32 35.86
CA ASP A 117 -7.13 -0.88 37.19
C ASP A 117 -6.09 -0.29 38.17
N GLY A 118 -6.50 -0.10 39.42
CA GLY A 118 -5.76 0.65 40.42
C GLY A 118 -4.47 -0.02 40.84
N ASP A 119 -3.34 0.43 40.30
CA ASP A 119 -2.06 0.24 40.97
C ASP A 119 -1.32 1.57 41.10
N VAL A 120 -1.06 1.93 42.36
CA VAL A 120 -0.32 3.11 42.80
C VAL A 120 1.16 2.83 42.54
N ILE A 121 1.54 2.68 41.27
CA ILE A 121 2.93 2.67 40.85
C ILE A 121 3.10 3.89 39.96
N LYS A 122 3.81 4.88 40.52
CA LYS A 122 4.18 6.15 39.91
C LYS A 122 4.70 5.90 38.49
N LYS A 123 3.83 6.06 37.50
CA LYS A 123 4.22 6.03 36.09
C LYS A 123 5.19 7.20 35.87
N PRO A 124 6.39 6.98 35.33
CA PRO A 124 7.34 8.07 35.14
C PRO A 124 6.70 9.15 34.26
N PRO A 125 6.87 10.45 34.58
CA PRO A 125 6.19 11.56 33.89
C PRO A 125 6.46 11.61 32.37
N SER A 126 7.51 10.93 31.89
CA SER A 126 7.81 10.77 30.45
C SER A 126 6.78 9.90 29.71
N MET A 127 6.21 8.86 30.33
CA MET A 127 5.22 7.98 29.68
C MET A 127 3.87 8.68 29.44
N ASP A 128 3.55 9.73 30.20
CA ASP A 128 2.27 10.45 30.11
C ASP A 128 2.29 11.55 29.03
N LEU A 129 3.47 12.12 28.73
CA LEU A 129 3.64 13.05 27.61
C LEU A 129 3.70 12.30 26.28
N ALA A 130 4.39 11.15 26.29
CA ALA A 130 4.48 10.20 25.20
C ALA A 130 3.11 9.68 24.75
N SER A 131 2.26 9.28 25.71
CA SER A 131 0.88 8.83 25.43
C SER A 131 0.01 9.94 24.87
N LYS A 132 0.11 11.18 25.38
CA LYS A 132 -0.65 12.33 24.86
C LYS A 132 -0.26 12.68 23.43
N LYS A 133 1.03 12.62 23.11
CA LYS A 133 1.53 12.83 21.75
C LYS A 133 1.10 11.70 20.80
N CYS A 134 1.17 10.42 21.24
CA CYS A 134 0.58 9.30 20.51
C CYS A 134 -0.87 9.58 20.16
N GLN A 135 -1.66 9.93 21.18
CA GLN A 135 -3.10 10.08 21.05
C GLN A 135 -3.48 11.26 20.15
N GLN A 136 -2.74 12.37 20.22
CA GLN A 136 -2.92 13.49 19.31
C GLN A 136 -2.65 13.10 17.86
N VAL A 137 -1.50 12.46 17.57
CA VAL A 137 -1.14 12.05 16.21
C VAL A 137 -2.13 11.02 15.66
N LEU A 138 -2.58 10.07 16.48
CA LEU A 138 -3.60 9.10 16.08
C LEU A 138 -4.93 9.77 15.79
N THR A 139 -5.34 10.76 16.59
CA THR A 139 -6.58 11.53 16.35
C THR A 139 -6.51 12.30 15.04
N GLU A 140 -5.37 12.93 14.74
CA GLU A 140 -5.15 13.62 13.47
C GLU A 140 -5.17 12.65 12.28
N LEU A 141 -4.51 11.49 12.42
CA LEU A 141 -4.49 10.45 11.39
C LEU A 141 -5.88 9.85 11.15
N GLU A 142 -6.62 9.50 12.20
CA GLU A 142 -8.03 9.08 12.12
C GLU A 142 -8.88 10.15 11.41
N GLY A 143 -8.64 11.42 11.72
CA GLY A 143 -9.23 12.55 11.02
C GLY A 143 -8.96 12.50 9.51
N VAL A 144 -7.69 12.36 9.09
CA VAL A 144 -7.35 12.26 7.66
C VAL A 144 -8.00 11.04 7.01
N LEU A 145 -7.95 9.86 7.64
CA LEU A 145 -8.52 8.62 7.12
C LEU A 145 -10.03 8.74 6.90
N ARG A 146 -10.76 9.34 7.85
CA ARG A 146 -12.20 9.58 7.72
C ARG A 146 -12.53 10.55 6.58
N HIS A 147 -11.76 11.63 6.42
CA HIS A 147 -12.02 12.57 5.33
C HIS A 147 -11.62 11.99 3.97
N LEU A 148 -10.66 11.06 3.91
CA LEU A 148 -10.43 10.27 2.70
C LEU A 148 -11.68 9.46 2.35
N GLU A 149 -12.30 8.75 3.30
CA GLU A 149 -13.54 8.02 3.07
C GLU A 149 -14.67 8.92 2.53
N VAL A 150 -14.81 10.14 3.07
CA VAL A 150 -15.76 11.15 2.54
C VAL A 150 -15.39 11.58 1.11
N MET A 151 -14.12 11.85 0.83
CA MET A 151 -13.71 12.28 -0.51
C MET A 151 -13.96 11.19 -1.56
N PHE A 152 -13.63 9.95 -1.23
CA PHE A 152 -13.87 8.81 -2.11
C PHE A 152 -15.36 8.54 -2.31
N SER A 153 -16.25 8.87 -1.37
CA SER A 153 -17.69 8.70 -1.59
C SER A 153 -18.27 9.76 -2.54
N LEU A 154 -17.73 10.99 -2.51
CA LEU A 154 -18.19 12.13 -3.29
C LEU A 154 -17.72 12.10 -4.76
N THR A 155 -16.52 11.58 -5.04
CA THR A 155 -15.93 11.61 -6.39
C THR A 155 -15.02 10.41 -6.62
N LEU A 156 -14.79 10.09 -7.90
CA LEU A 156 -13.65 9.25 -8.27
C LEU A 156 -12.35 9.93 -7.85
N VAL A 157 -11.34 9.13 -7.55
CA VAL A 157 -10.02 9.62 -7.14
C VAL A 157 -8.96 8.94 -8.01
N PRO A 158 -8.49 9.59 -9.09
CA PRO A 158 -7.55 8.96 -10.01
C PRO A 158 -6.15 8.84 -9.39
N ARG A 159 -5.73 9.78 -8.54
CA ARG A 159 -4.38 9.79 -7.97
C ARG A 159 -4.38 10.30 -6.54
N VAL A 160 -3.54 9.67 -5.71
CA VAL A 160 -3.26 10.07 -4.32
C VAL A 160 -1.76 10.27 -4.16
N LEU A 161 -1.37 11.36 -3.50
CA LEU A 161 0.01 11.70 -3.15
C LEU A 161 0.17 11.76 -1.64
N ILE A 162 1.27 11.16 -1.16
CA ILE A 162 1.70 11.23 0.22
C ILE A 162 3.08 11.87 0.23
N LEU A 163 3.17 13.07 0.82
CA LEU A 163 4.32 13.96 0.76
C LEU A 163 4.95 14.04 2.16
N LEU A 164 6.19 13.59 2.30
CA LEU A 164 6.92 13.62 3.57
C LEU A 164 7.99 14.70 3.56
N GLY A 165 7.95 15.57 4.57
CA GLY A 165 8.92 16.64 4.82
C GLY A 165 8.97 17.72 3.74
N GLY A 166 9.70 18.81 4.03
CA GLY A 166 9.78 19.94 3.12
C GLY A 166 8.44 20.67 3.01
N ASN A 167 8.03 21.00 1.78
CA ASN A 167 6.73 21.58 1.47
C ASN A 167 6.09 20.83 0.29
N VAL A 168 4.82 21.11 0.00
CA VAL A 168 4.07 20.41 -1.06
C VAL A 168 4.70 20.52 -2.46
N MET A 169 5.41 21.62 -2.77
CA MET A 169 6.06 21.83 -4.07
C MET A 169 7.46 21.20 -4.14
N SER A 170 8.10 20.97 -3.00
CA SER A 170 9.43 20.38 -2.89
C SER A 170 9.51 19.45 -1.67
N PRO A 171 8.84 18.28 -1.72
CA PRO A 171 8.85 17.31 -0.63
C PRO A 171 10.23 16.65 -0.52
N LYS A 172 10.57 16.14 0.67
CA LYS A 172 11.77 15.30 0.81
C LYS A 172 11.53 13.93 0.17
N GLU A 173 10.35 13.36 0.40
CA GLU A 173 9.89 12.12 -0.22
C GLU A 173 8.44 12.25 -0.70
N LEU A 174 8.15 11.69 -1.88
CA LEU A 174 6.83 11.68 -2.50
C LEU A 174 6.49 10.25 -2.91
N TYR A 175 5.34 9.79 -2.45
CA TYR A 175 4.74 8.51 -2.81
C TYR A 175 3.45 8.78 -3.58
N GLU A 176 3.29 8.08 -4.68
CA GLU A 176 2.12 8.19 -5.54
C GLU A 176 1.38 6.86 -5.64
N LEU A 177 0.08 6.90 -5.42
CA LEU A 177 -0.85 5.82 -5.74
C LEU A 177 -1.70 6.25 -6.93
N ASN A 178 -1.48 5.62 -8.07
CA ASN A 178 -2.20 5.86 -9.31
C ASN A 178 -3.32 4.82 -9.46
N LEU A 179 -4.56 5.30 -9.50
CA LEU A 179 -5.80 4.53 -9.64
C LEU A 179 -6.47 4.77 -11.01
N GLU A 180 -5.85 5.50 -11.95
CA GLU A 180 -6.45 5.79 -13.26
C GLU A 180 -6.78 4.51 -14.06
N GLY A 181 -6.01 3.44 -13.87
CA GLY A 181 -6.22 2.15 -14.54
C GLY A 181 -7.29 1.27 -13.91
N ILE A 182 -7.92 1.70 -12.82
CA ILE A 182 -8.93 0.94 -12.11
C ILE A 182 -10.28 1.02 -12.82
N CYS A 183 -10.95 -0.12 -12.93
CA CYS A 183 -12.35 -0.20 -13.34
C CYS A 183 -13.22 -0.36 -12.09
N GLU A 184 -14.04 0.66 -11.78
CA GLU A 184 -14.99 0.60 -10.67
C GLU A 184 -16.18 -0.31 -11.02
N GLY A 185 -16.40 -1.35 -10.22
CA GLY A 185 -17.57 -2.24 -10.34
C GLY A 185 -18.61 -1.97 -9.25
N SER A 186 -19.80 -2.57 -9.38
CA SER A 186 -20.77 -2.60 -8.27
C SER A 186 -20.22 -3.39 -7.08
N ALA A 187 -20.85 -3.27 -5.90
CA ALA A 187 -20.40 -3.98 -4.70
C ALA A 187 -20.43 -5.52 -4.88
N GLU A 188 -21.35 -6.03 -5.69
CA GLU A 188 -21.59 -7.46 -5.95
C GLU A 188 -20.62 -8.04 -6.98
N GLU A 189 -20.26 -7.25 -7.99
CA GLU A 189 -19.36 -7.66 -9.07
C GLU A 189 -17.88 -7.48 -8.72
N SER A 190 -17.59 -6.63 -7.73
CA SER A 190 -16.24 -6.28 -7.33
C SER A 190 -15.52 -7.41 -6.61
N LEU A 191 -14.21 -7.47 -6.84
CA LEU A 191 -13.33 -8.33 -6.07
C LEU A 191 -13.36 -7.97 -4.57
N LYS A 192 -13.25 -9.00 -3.72
CA LYS A 192 -13.16 -8.82 -2.27
C LYS A 192 -11.98 -7.91 -1.90
N THR A 193 -12.25 -6.82 -1.20
CA THR A 193 -11.26 -5.79 -0.83
C THR A 193 -10.03 -6.37 -0.16
N GLY A 194 -10.21 -7.28 0.81
CA GLY A 194 -9.08 -7.89 1.53
C GLY A 194 -8.12 -8.68 0.62
N SER A 195 -8.60 -9.31 -0.44
CA SER A 195 -7.73 -9.98 -1.42
C SER A 195 -6.94 -8.99 -2.25
N CYS A 196 -7.55 -7.88 -2.65
CA CYS A 196 -6.88 -6.82 -3.40
C CYS A 196 -5.81 -6.10 -2.56
N VAL A 197 -6.12 -5.77 -1.30
CA VAL A 197 -5.16 -5.20 -0.34
C VAL A 197 -3.96 -6.12 -0.16
N ARG A 198 -4.19 -7.42 0.05
CA ARG A 198 -3.08 -8.40 0.16
C ARG A 198 -2.23 -8.44 -1.11
N LYS A 199 -2.85 -8.45 -2.29
CA LYS A 199 -2.12 -8.44 -3.57
C LYS A 199 -1.26 -7.18 -3.71
N LEU A 200 -1.81 -6.01 -3.39
CA LEU A 200 -1.10 -4.75 -3.37
C LEU A 200 0.16 -4.81 -2.48
N PHE A 201 -0.01 -5.16 -1.20
CA PHE A 201 1.13 -5.19 -0.27
C PHE A 201 2.12 -6.32 -0.57
N HIS A 202 1.66 -7.45 -1.09
CA HIS A 202 2.55 -8.50 -1.58
C HIS A 202 3.41 -8.00 -2.74
N SER A 203 2.84 -7.27 -3.71
CA SER A 203 3.60 -6.68 -4.81
C SER A 203 4.63 -5.65 -4.32
N LEU A 204 4.27 -4.80 -3.34
CA LEU A 204 5.20 -3.86 -2.73
C LEU A 204 6.34 -4.56 -1.99
N PHE A 205 6.02 -5.63 -1.25
CA PHE A 205 6.99 -6.44 -0.53
C PHE A 205 7.98 -7.12 -1.47
N VAL A 206 7.49 -7.79 -2.53
CA VAL A 206 8.34 -8.46 -3.52
C VAL A 206 9.24 -7.46 -4.27
N ALA A 207 8.75 -6.24 -4.50
CA ALA A 207 9.53 -5.19 -5.15
C ALA A 207 10.53 -4.49 -4.21
N ASP A 208 10.54 -4.82 -2.92
CA ASP A 208 11.48 -4.33 -1.90
C ASP A 208 11.69 -2.80 -1.90
N VAL A 209 10.59 -2.06 -2.06
CA VAL A 209 10.62 -0.60 -2.32
C VAL A 209 10.89 0.26 -1.08
N PHE A 210 10.97 -0.35 0.10
CA PHE A 210 11.23 0.33 1.39
C PHE A 210 12.54 -0.14 2.05
N SER A 211 13.48 -0.66 1.26
CA SER A 211 14.76 -1.23 1.71
C SER A 211 15.79 -0.21 2.23
N GLU A 212 15.42 1.06 2.40
CA GLU A 212 16.41 2.06 2.80
C GLU A 212 16.88 1.87 4.24
N LEU A 213 18.18 1.63 4.40
CA LEU A 213 18.83 1.45 5.70
C LEU A 213 18.90 2.73 6.55
N LYS A 214 18.70 3.90 5.92
CA LYS A 214 18.81 5.18 6.60
C LYS A 214 17.49 5.53 7.28
N ALA A 215 17.49 5.50 8.61
CA ALA A 215 16.41 6.05 9.41
C ALA A 215 16.18 7.53 9.06
N LEU A 216 14.94 7.86 8.72
CA LEU A 216 14.53 9.24 8.49
C LEU A 216 14.22 9.93 9.81
N PRO A 217 14.47 11.24 9.91
CA PRO A 217 13.90 12.00 11.01
C PRO A 217 12.37 12.00 10.93
N VAL A 218 11.74 12.28 12.06
CA VAL A 218 10.32 12.62 12.07
C VAL A 218 10.08 13.86 11.20
N MET A 219 9.10 13.75 10.32
CA MET A 219 8.71 14.76 9.34
C MET A 219 7.21 15.01 9.41
N GLY A 220 6.80 16.15 8.86
CA GLY A 220 5.39 16.39 8.56
C GLY A 220 5.00 15.64 7.29
N THR A 221 3.84 15.01 7.30
CA THR A 221 3.23 14.32 6.16
C THR A 221 1.99 15.08 5.72
N VAL A 222 1.92 15.39 4.43
CA VAL A 222 0.74 15.99 3.79
C VAL A 222 0.17 15.00 2.79
N VAL A 223 -1.15 14.81 2.84
CA VAL A 223 -1.89 13.99 1.88
C VAL A 223 -2.55 14.90 0.86
N MET A 224 -2.39 14.58 -0.41
CA MET A 224 -3.10 15.20 -1.52
C MET A 224 -3.77 14.14 -2.37
N LEU A 225 -4.86 14.49 -3.02
CA LEU A 225 -5.56 13.61 -3.95
C LEU A 225 -6.27 14.40 -5.02
N GLN A 226 -6.52 13.79 -6.17
CA GLN A 226 -7.35 14.38 -7.20
C GLN A 226 -8.82 14.06 -6.97
N GLY A 227 -9.68 15.00 -7.34
CA GLY A 227 -11.13 14.81 -7.37
C GLY A 227 -11.78 15.79 -8.32
N HIS A 228 -13.03 15.51 -8.69
CA HIS A 228 -13.79 16.42 -9.54
C HIS A 228 -13.89 17.80 -8.88
N ARG A 229 -13.67 18.87 -9.66
CA ARG A 229 -13.69 20.25 -9.14
C ARG A 229 -14.98 20.62 -8.39
N ASP A 230 -16.10 20.05 -8.81
CA ASP A 230 -17.43 20.32 -8.24
C ASP A 230 -17.94 19.21 -7.30
N CYS A 231 -17.06 18.37 -6.74
CA CYS A 231 -17.45 17.27 -5.84
C CYS A 231 -18.04 17.72 -4.49
N GLY A 232 -18.01 19.01 -4.17
CA GLY A 232 -18.62 19.57 -2.95
C GLY A 232 -17.86 19.25 -1.65
N VAL A 233 -16.61 18.77 -1.74
CA VAL A 233 -15.78 18.54 -0.54
C VAL A 233 -15.40 19.85 0.14
N ASP A 234 -15.54 19.91 1.47
CA ASP A 234 -15.33 21.11 2.28
C ASP A 234 -14.01 21.09 3.07
N TRP A 235 -13.60 19.90 3.52
CA TRP A 235 -12.45 19.72 4.39
C TRP A 235 -11.12 19.81 3.63
N PHE A 236 -11.02 19.12 2.49
CA PHE A 236 -9.85 19.22 1.63
C PHE A 236 -9.85 20.56 0.88
N ARG A 237 -8.67 21.19 0.77
CA ARG A 237 -8.52 22.49 0.12
C ARG A 237 -8.07 22.33 -1.34
N PRO A 238 -8.79 22.89 -2.32
CA PRO A 238 -8.39 22.81 -3.71
C PRO A 238 -7.09 23.59 -3.97
N LYS A 239 -6.26 23.05 -4.85
CA LYS A 239 -4.96 23.59 -5.28
C LYS A 239 -4.88 23.57 -6.81
N LEU A 240 -5.61 24.49 -7.43
CA LEU A 240 -5.77 24.58 -8.90
C LEU A 240 -4.45 24.71 -9.67
N ASN A 241 -3.45 25.35 -9.07
CA ASN A 241 -2.14 25.60 -9.70
C ASN A 241 -1.08 24.58 -9.30
N TYR A 242 -1.44 23.52 -8.57
CA TYR A 242 -0.47 22.54 -8.12
C TYR A 242 0.05 21.70 -9.28
N LYS A 243 1.38 21.54 -9.32
CA LYS A 243 2.07 20.66 -10.25
C LYS A 243 2.81 19.62 -9.44
N VAL A 244 2.66 18.35 -9.81
CA VAL A 244 3.30 17.24 -9.09
C VAL A 244 4.82 17.42 -9.13
N PRO A 245 5.51 17.45 -7.97
CA PRO A 245 6.95 17.55 -7.92
C PRO A 245 7.64 16.39 -8.64
N THR A 246 8.67 16.70 -9.42
CA THR A 246 9.54 15.69 -10.05
C THR A 246 10.64 15.24 -9.10
N ARG A 247 11.09 16.14 -8.20
CA ARG A 247 12.07 15.85 -7.16
C ARG A 247 11.42 15.18 -5.95
N GLY A 248 12.16 14.29 -5.30
CA GLY A 248 11.72 13.62 -4.08
C GLY A 248 10.79 12.43 -4.35
N ARG A 249 10.44 12.13 -5.60
CA ARG A 249 9.66 10.94 -5.96
C ARG A 249 10.40 9.68 -5.53
N LYS A 250 9.77 8.92 -4.64
CA LYS A 250 10.30 7.69 -4.07
C LYS A 250 9.64 6.47 -4.66
N LEU A 251 8.33 6.49 -4.89
CA LEU A 251 7.58 5.35 -5.38
C LEU A 251 6.35 5.81 -6.15
N THR A 252 6.03 5.11 -7.22
CA THR A 252 4.73 5.21 -7.90
C THR A 252 4.13 3.82 -8.01
N VAL A 253 2.95 3.65 -7.41
CA VAL A 253 2.19 2.40 -7.47
C VAL A 253 1.07 2.57 -8.49
N ASN A 254 1.10 1.81 -9.58
CA ASN A 254 0.07 1.85 -10.61
C ASN A 254 -0.89 0.68 -10.41
N LEU A 255 -2.15 1.00 -10.11
CA LEU A 255 -3.20 0.01 -9.98
C LEU A 255 -4.00 -0.06 -11.29
N SER A 256 -4.26 -1.27 -11.75
CA SER A 256 -5.12 -1.50 -12.92
C SER A 256 -5.96 -2.76 -12.79
N CYS A 257 -7.00 -2.87 -13.60
CA CYS A 257 -7.83 -4.07 -13.72
C CYS A 257 -7.57 -4.75 -15.08
N ASN A 258 -7.39 -6.07 -15.08
CA ASN A 258 -7.37 -6.89 -16.29
C ASN A 258 -8.80 -7.28 -16.63
N GLY A 259 -9.52 -6.41 -17.34
CA GLY A 259 -10.80 -6.73 -17.94
C GLY A 259 -10.66 -6.77 -19.45
N ASP A 260 -11.27 -7.78 -20.10
CA ASP A 260 -11.50 -7.78 -21.55
C ASP A 260 -12.51 -6.68 -21.90
N ILE A 261 -12.03 -5.44 -21.88
CA ILE A 261 -12.81 -4.27 -22.26
C ILE A 261 -12.73 -4.19 -23.78
N ASN A 262 -13.69 -4.83 -24.45
CA ASN A 262 -13.96 -4.62 -25.86
C ASN A 262 -14.43 -3.16 -26.05
N ILE A 263 -13.49 -2.23 -26.20
CA ILE A 263 -13.79 -0.88 -26.64
C ILE A 263 -12.84 -0.52 -27.77
N SER A 264 -13.40 -0.47 -28.97
CA SER A 264 -12.82 -0.03 -30.24
C SER A 264 -12.50 1.48 -30.24
N ALA A 265 -11.70 1.96 -29.30
CA ALA A 265 -11.09 3.29 -29.37
C ALA A 265 -9.81 3.32 -28.54
N SER A 266 -8.78 3.96 -29.08
CA SER A 266 -7.43 3.99 -28.51
C SER A 266 -7.43 4.39 -27.01
N PRO A 267 -6.81 3.60 -26.12
CA PRO A 267 -6.83 3.83 -24.66
C PRO A 267 -6.33 5.21 -24.22
N LEU A 268 -5.35 5.78 -24.94
CA LEU A 268 -4.71 7.04 -24.55
C LEU A 268 -5.63 8.27 -24.63
N GLN A 269 -6.54 8.36 -25.60
CA GLN A 269 -7.37 9.56 -25.81
C GLN A 269 -8.55 9.65 -24.84
N ARG A 270 -9.10 8.50 -24.40
CA ARG A 270 -10.23 8.48 -23.45
C ARG A 270 -9.79 8.81 -22.02
N MET A 271 -8.57 8.44 -21.64
CA MET A 271 -8.05 8.72 -20.30
C MET A 271 -7.72 10.19 -20.08
N THR A 272 -7.19 10.89 -21.09
CA THR A 272 -6.85 12.31 -20.94
C THR A 272 -8.08 13.20 -20.79
N SER A 273 -9.16 12.92 -21.55
CA SER A 273 -10.39 13.71 -21.48
C SER A 273 -11.20 13.47 -20.19
N THR A 274 -11.12 12.26 -19.62
CA THR A 274 -11.94 11.88 -18.45
C THR A 274 -11.53 12.64 -17.17
N TRP A 275 -10.27 13.08 -17.09
CA TRP A 275 -9.72 13.71 -15.88
C TRP A 275 -9.46 15.22 -16.03
N GLU A 276 -9.92 15.87 -17.11
CA GLU A 276 -9.71 17.32 -17.36
C GLU A 276 -10.34 18.20 -16.27
N ASP A 277 -11.47 17.75 -15.72
CA ASP A 277 -12.18 18.46 -14.64
C ASP A 277 -11.65 18.18 -13.23
N TYR A 278 -10.60 17.36 -13.12
CA TYR A 278 -10.06 16.95 -11.83
C TYR A 278 -8.93 17.86 -11.38
N VAL A 279 -9.03 18.31 -10.14
CA VAL A 279 -8.07 19.21 -9.52
C VAL A 279 -7.46 18.57 -8.28
N TRP A 280 -6.28 19.06 -7.87
CA TRP A 280 -5.64 18.60 -6.65
C TRP A 280 -6.31 19.19 -5.43
N PHE A 281 -6.55 18.35 -4.44
CA PHE A 281 -7.07 18.67 -3.13
C PHE A 281 -6.02 18.32 -2.07
N GLN A 282 -5.76 19.22 -1.14
CA GLN A 282 -4.76 19.06 -0.07
C GLN A 282 -5.43 18.98 1.29
N ALA A 283 -4.98 18.05 2.13
CA ALA A 283 -5.40 18.01 3.53
C ALA A 283 -5.02 19.33 4.23
N PRO A 284 -5.93 19.93 5.02
CA PRO A 284 -5.66 21.17 5.76
C PRO A 284 -4.71 20.96 6.94
N VAL A 285 -4.53 19.71 7.37
CA VAL A 285 -3.65 19.32 8.49
C VAL A 285 -2.37 18.66 7.96
N THR A 286 -1.26 18.85 8.69
CA THR A 286 0.00 18.15 8.44
C THR A 286 0.23 17.16 9.56
N LEU A 287 0.20 15.87 9.25
CA LEU A 287 0.45 14.79 10.21
C LEU A 287 1.91 14.85 10.66
N LYS A 288 2.16 15.06 11.94
CA LYS A 288 3.53 15.01 12.47
C LYS A 288 3.85 13.59 12.91
N GLY A 289 4.91 13.01 12.35
CA GLY A 289 5.41 11.73 12.83
C GLY A 289 5.85 11.80 14.30
N PHE A 290 6.06 10.64 14.91
CA PHE A 290 6.69 10.52 16.22
C PHE A 290 7.49 9.22 16.34
N HIS A 291 8.56 9.25 17.13
CA HIS A 291 9.32 8.11 17.58
C HIS A 291 9.62 8.33 19.05
N GLU A 292 9.36 7.33 19.89
CA GLU A 292 9.64 7.33 21.34
C GLU A 292 10.07 5.92 21.75
#